data_AF-T0T3E5-F1
#
_entry.id   AF-T0T3E5-F1
#
_cell.length_a   1.000
_cell.length_b   1.000
_cell.length_c   1.000
_cell.angle_alpha   90.00
_cell.angle_beta   90.00
_cell.angle_gamma   90.00
#
_symmetry.space_group_name_H-M   'P 1'
#
loop_
_entity.id
_entity.type
_entity.pdbx_description
1 polymer ?
#
loop_
_entity_poly.entity_id
_entity_poly.type
_entity_poly.pdbx_seq_one_letter_code
_entity_poly.pdbx_strand_id
1 'polypeptide(L)'
;MSKLSLAEDVLFFHSVLFNKAKISLESLRQLCLEYFGESILLTHPFFPMKQYYSKEMGSEDQLERVFFFYPKKASRESLVAMKTLSTELENKYSNNGQRIFNLDSGYISKDQVLLATGKPYSHRIYLAGGVYGELTYRYCGKSFEKLDWTYPDYSHPEIIQKFNWLREVHFTRNLLD
;
A
#
# COMPACT_ATOMS: atom_id res chain seq x y z
N MET A 1 29.06 -10.09 -17.24
CA MET A 1 28.20 -10.72 -16.21
C MET A 1 27.83 -9.65 -15.21
N SER A 2 26.54 -9.46 -14.90
CA SER A 2 26.16 -8.54 -13.82
C SER A 2 26.59 -9.14 -12.49
N LYS A 3 27.28 -8.35 -11.66
CA LYS A 3 27.54 -8.73 -10.27
C LYS A 3 26.25 -8.52 -9.49
N LEU A 4 25.79 -9.54 -8.78
CA LEU A 4 24.64 -9.39 -7.89
C LEU A 4 25.01 -8.43 -6.75
N SER A 5 24.14 -7.46 -6.49
CA SER A 5 24.23 -6.54 -5.37
C SER A 5 22.98 -6.67 -4.50
N LEU A 6 23.08 -6.27 -3.24
CA LEU A 6 21.89 -6.10 -2.41
C LEU A 6 20.96 -5.09 -3.09
N ALA A 7 19.67 -5.40 -3.04
CA ALA A 7 18.67 -4.51 -3.56
C ALA A 7 18.53 -3.29 -2.64
N GLU A 8 18.29 -2.11 -3.22
CA GLU A 8 18.11 -0.90 -2.40
C GLU A 8 16.86 -1.01 -1.52
N ASP A 9 16.98 -0.45 -0.30
CA ASP A 9 15.85 -0.29 0.60
C ASP A 9 14.75 0.60 -0.01
N VAL A 10 13.52 0.36 0.44
CA VAL A 10 12.29 0.96 -0.08
C VAL A 10 11.49 1.62 1.03
N LEU A 11 10.56 2.50 0.68
CA LEU A 11 9.58 3.03 1.64
C LEU A 11 8.32 2.17 1.58
N PHE A 12 7.91 1.59 2.70
CA PHE A 12 6.64 0.86 2.73
C PHE A 12 5.44 1.80 2.83
N PHE A 13 4.28 1.31 2.44
CA PHE A 13 3.00 1.95 2.72
C PHE A 13 1.89 0.92 2.88
N HIS A 14 0.79 1.33 3.51
CA HIS A 14 -0.48 0.64 3.47
C HIS A 14 -1.55 1.57 2.89
N SER A 15 -2.32 1.09 1.93
CA SER A 15 -3.63 1.68 1.65
C SER A 15 -4.69 0.93 2.43
N VAL A 16 -5.38 1.64 3.29
CA VAL A 16 -6.31 1.09 4.26
C VAL A 16 -7.71 1.50 3.91
N LEU A 17 -8.54 0.52 3.64
CA LEU A 17 -9.98 0.69 3.47
C LEU A 17 -10.61 0.28 4.78
N PHE A 18 -11.59 1.02 5.27
CA PHE A 18 -12.20 0.68 6.54
C PHE A 18 -13.65 1.15 6.61
N ASN A 19 -14.42 0.44 7.43
CA ASN A 19 -15.77 0.85 7.78
C ASN A 19 -15.72 1.74 9.02
N LYS A 20 -15.99 3.04 8.86
CA LYS A 20 -15.90 4.04 9.94
C LYS A 20 -16.91 3.86 11.07
N ALA A 21 -18.00 3.13 10.82
CA ALA A 21 -18.95 2.76 11.86
C ALA A 21 -18.44 1.61 12.74
N LYS A 22 -17.42 0.87 12.28
CA LYS A 22 -16.83 -0.27 12.99
C LYS A 22 -15.45 0.02 13.60
N ILE A 23 -14.68 0.94 13.01
CA ILE A 23 -13.36 1.34 13.52
C ILE A 23 -13.06 2.80 13.19
N SER A 24 -12.54 3.55 14.17
CA SER A 24 -12.13 4.95 13.96
C SER A 24 -10.76 5.05 13.28
N LEU A 25 -10.53 6.15 12.56
CA LEU A 25 -9.23 6.43 11.96
C LEU A 25 -8.10 6.48 13.01
N GLU A 26 -8.38 7.00 14.20
CA GLU A 26 -7.39 7.04 15.29
C GLU A 26 -7.02 5.63 15.79
N SER A 27 -7.99 4.73 15.87
CA SER A 27 -7.71 3.32 16.23
C SER A 27 -6.85 2.64 15.16
N LEU A 28 -7.12 2.91 13.88
CA LEU A 28 -6.30 2.41 12.77
C LEU A 28 -4.89 3.00 12.79
N ARG A 29 -4.75 4.29 13.13
CA ARG A 29 -3.46 4.94 13.27
C ARG A 29 -2.66 4.31 14.39
N GLN A 30 -3.27 4.08 15.55
CA GLN A 30 -2.60 3.42 16.68
C GLN A 30 -2.19 1.98 16.34
N LEU A 31 -3.08 1.23 15.67
CA LEU A 31 -2.77 -0.11 15.17
C LEU A 31 -1.58 -0.07 14.19
N CYS A 32 -1.61 0.82 13.20
CA CYS A 32 -0.52 0.91 12.22
C CYS A 32 0.80 1.34 12.86
N LEU A 33 0.75 2.22 13.86
CA LEU A 33 1.92 2.64 14.63
C LEU A 33 2.54 1.46 15.40
N GLU A 34 1.72 0.66 16.07
CA GLU A 34 2.16 -0.51 16.84
C GLU A 34 2.86 -1.56 15.95
N TYR A 35 2.27 -1.90 14.80
CA TYR A 35 2.75 -3.01 13.98
C TYR A 35 3.75 -2.61 12.88
N PHE A 36 3.70 -1.37 12.39
CA PHE A 36 4.49 -0.93 11.23
C PHE A 36 5.32 0.33 11.48
N GLY A 37 5.03 1.08 12.54
CA GLY A 37 5.78 2.28 12.94
C GLY A 37 5.16 3.59 12.47
N GLU A 38 5.91 4.68 12.70
CA GLU A 38 5.46 6.04 12.38
C GLU A 38 5.17 6.22 10.90
N SER A 39 4.10 6.96 10.60
CA SER A 39 3.62 7.13 9.23
C SER A 39 3.08 8.52 8.95
N ILE A 40 3.14 8.89 7.67
CA ILE A 40 2.52 10.08 7.10
C ILE A 40 1.19 9.64 6.49
N LEU A 41 0.10 10.32 6.86
CA LEU A 41 -1.24 9.99 6.37
C LEU A 41 -1.58 10.76 5.09
N LEU A 42 -2.39 10.14 4.24
CA LEU A 42 -3.16 10.80 3.18
C LEU A 42 -4.59 10.23 3.20
N THR A 43 -5.56 11.08 3.50
CA THR A 43 -6.99 10.77 3.30
C THR A 43 -7.45 11.40 1.99
N HIS A 44 -8.19 10.65 1.17
CA HIS A 44 -8.68 11.15 -0.11
C HIS A 44 -10.08 10.57 -0.41
N PRO A 45 -11.05 11.37 -0.89
CA PRO A 45 -12.43 10.91 -1.09
C PRO A 45 -12.60 9.97 -2.29
N PHE A 46 -11.64 9.95 -3.22
CA PHE A 46 -11.67 9.08 -4.39
C PHE A 46 -11.55 7.60 -4.00
N PHE A 47 -12.65 6.88 -4.19
CA PHE A 47 -12.74 5.46 -3.89
C PHE A 47 -13.67 4.76 -4.90
N PRO A 48 -13.25 4.64 -6.18
CA PRO A 48 -14.07 4.04 -7.23
C PRO A 48 -14.45 2.57 -6.98
N MET A 49 -13.65 1.80 -6.23
CA MET A 49 -13.98 0.40 -5.94
C MET A 49 -14.87 0.18 -4.72
N LYS A 50 -15.41 1.25 -4.12
CA LYS A 50 -16.22 1.19 -2.88
C LYS A 50 -17.38 0.18 -2.94
N GLN A 51 -18.08 0.07 -4.08
CA GLN A 51 -19.15 -0.91 -4.31
C GLN A 51 -18.69 -2.37 -4.26
N TYR A 52 -17.43 -2.63 -4.64
CA TYR A 52 -16.87 -3.98 -4.56
C TYR A 52 -16.66 -4.39 -3.11
N TYR A 53 -16.14 -3.47 -2.28
CA TYR A 53 -15.84 -3.73 -0.87
C TYR A 53 -17.08 -3.74 0.03
N SER A 54 -18.13 -3.02 -0.34
CA SER A 54 -19.35 -2.94 0.48
C SER A 54 -20.06 -4.27 0.68
N LYS A 55 -19.91 -5.19 -0.28
CA LYS A 55 -20.44 -6.55 -0.22
C LYS A 55 -19.95 -7.34 1.01
N GLU A 56 -18.77 -7.01 1.51
CA GLU A 56 -18.15 -7.69 2.65
C GLU A 56 -18.07 -6.78 3.88
N MET A 57 -17.71 -5.51 3.68
CA MET A 57 -17.31 -4.62 4.78
C MET A 57 -18.46 -3.78 5.33
N GLY A 58 -19.63 -3.76 4.67
CA GLY A 58 -20.81 -2.98 5.04
C GLY A 58 -21.10 -1.82 4.09
N SER A 59 -22.06 -0.97 4.44
CA SER A 59 -22.59 0.06 3.54
C SER A 59 -21.54 1.04 3.00
N GLU A 60 -21.68 1.44 1.74
CA GLU A 60 -20.72 2.25 0.98
C GLU A 60 -20.47 3.64 1.59
N ASP A 61 -21.50 4.25 2.17
CA ASP A 61 -21.43 5.53 2.89
C ASP A 61 -20.58 5.47 4.16
N GLN A 62 -20.33 4.26 4.67
CA GLN A 62 -19.47 4.01 5.83
C GLN A 62 -18.04 3.63 5.44
N LEU A 63 -17.77 3.40 4.15
CA LEU A 63 -16.43 3.03 3.69
C LEU A 63 -15.57 4.25 3.39
N GLU A 64 -14.40 4.30 4.00
CA GLU A 64 -13.37 5.32 3.80
C GLU A 64 -12.03 4.67 3.43
N ARG A 65 -11.14 5.47 2.85
CA ARG A 65 -9.78 5.07 2.48
C ARG A 65 -8.77 6.08 3.04
N VAL A 66 -7.69 5.56 3.62
CA VAL A 66 -6.53 6.33 4.07
C VAL A 66 -5.25 5.60 3.66
N PHE A 67 -4.21 6.33 3.31
CA PHE A 67 -2.88 5.79 3.09
C PHE A 67 -2.00 6.10 4.29
N PHE A 68 -1.24 5.12 4.74
CA PHE A 68 -0.16 5.26 5.73
C PHE A 68 1.17 5.02 5.02
N PHE A 69 2.02 6.04 4.95
CA PHE A 69 3.34 5.94 4.33
C PHE A 69 4.42 5.94 5.40
N TYR A 70 5.31 4.94 5.40
CA TYR A 70 6.35 4.79 6.40
C TYR A 70 7.68 5.38 5.88
N PRO A 71 8.14 6.53 6.40
CA PRO A 71 9.31 7.23 5.88
C PRO A 71 10.64 6.53 6.20
N LYS A 72 10.65 5.56 7.11
CA LYS A 72 11.82 4.73 7.42
C LYS A 72 11.99 3.69 6.30
N LYS A 73 13.11 3.80 5.58
CA LYS A 73 13.51 2.82 4.57
C LYS A 73 13.77 1.44 5.21
N ALA A 74 13.39 0.39 4.52
CA ALA A 74 13.65 -0.99 4.92
C ALA A 74 13.84 -1.91 3.69
N SER A 75 14.38 -3.10 3.92
CA SER A 75 14.61 -4.07 2.85
C SER A 75 13.30 -4.41 2.13
N ARG A 76 13.34 -4.42 0.79
CA ARG A 76 12.20 -4.80 -0.05
C ARG A 76 11.77 -6.25 0.13
N GLU A 77 12.66 -7.10 0.65
CA GLU A 77 12.36 -8.50 0.97
C GLU A 77 11.29 -8.62 2.06
N SER A 78 11.12 -7.59 2.89
CA SER A 78 10.10 -7.54 3.93
C SER A 78 8.66 -7.46 3.38
N LEU A 79 8.45 -7.26 2.07
CA LEU A 79 7.11 -7.12 1.50
C LEU A 79 6.21 -8.34 1.77
N VAL A 80 6.77 -9.55 1.72
CA VAL A 80 6.01 -10.78 2.02
C VAL A 80 5.57 -10.78 3.47
N ALA A 81 6.49 -10.51 4.40
CA ALA A 81 6.18 -10.45 5.83
C ALA A 81 5.16 -9.36 6.16
N MET A 82 5.28 -8.18 5.54
CA MET A 82 4.33 -7.08 5.66
C MET A 82 2.92 -7.53 5.24
N LYS A 83 2.80 -8.21 4.08
CA LYS A 83 1.49 -8.67 3.61
C LYS A 83 0.91 -9.77 4.48
N THR A 84 1.73 -10.71 4.94
CA THR A 84 1.30 -11.77 5.87
C THR A 84 0.74 -11.16 7.15
N LEU A 85 1.47 -10.22 7.76
CA LEU A 85 1.02 -9.52 8.96
C LEU A 85 -0.27 -8.72 8.72
N SER A 86 -0.37 -8.00 7.59
CA SER A 86 -1.61 -7.32 7.20
C SER A 86 -2.81 -8.27 7.14
N THR A 87 -2.65 -9.45 6.53
CA THR A 87 -3.71 -10.45 6.46
C THR A 87 -4.06 -11.04 7.84
N GLU A 88 -3.07 -11.27 8.70
CA GLU A 88 -3.31 -11.71 10.08
C GLU A 88 -4.11 -10.67 10.88
N LEU A 89 -3.79 -9.38 10.74
CA LEU A 89 -4.53 -8.30 11.38
C LEU A 89 -5.96 -8.21 10.83
N GLU A 90 -6.14 -8.23 9.51
CA GLU A 90 -7.49 -8.25 8.91
C GLU A 90 -8.36 -9.38 9.49
N ASN A 91 -7.80 -10.58 9.62
CA ASN A 91 -8.49 -11.74 10.18
C ASN A 91 -8.77 -11.59 11.68
N LYS A 92 -7.77 -11.14 12.46
CA LYS A 92 -7.86 -10.97 13.91
C LYS A 92 -8.98 -10.00 14.32
N TYR A 93 -9.18 -8.93 13.54
CA TYR A 93 -10.18 -7.89 13.82
C TYR A 93 -11.48 -8.09 13.02
N SER A 94 -11.60 -9.16 12.23
CA SER A 94 -12.84 -9.47 11.53
C SER A 94 -13.97 -9.78 12.53
N ASN A 95 -15.19 -9.35 12.18
CA ASN A 95 -16.38 -9.59 13.00
C ASN A 95 -17.34 -10.52 12.24
N ASN A 96 -17.68 -11.67 12.82
CA ASN A 96 -18.52 -12.69 12.18
C ASN A 96 -18.05 -13.08 10.77
N GLY A 97 -16.73 -13.19 10.57
CA GLY A 97 -16.13 -13.52 9.28
C GLY A 97 -16.12 -12.38 8.24
N GLN A 98 -16.56 -11.18 8.61
CA GLN A 98 -16.51 -9.99 7.75
C GLN A 98 -15.37 -9.07 8.19
N ARG A 99 -14.52 -8.67 7.24
CA ARG A 99 -13.47 -7.69 7.49
C ARG A 99 -14.06 -6.33 7.85
N ILE A 100 -13.44 -5.68 8.84
CA ILE A 100 -13.79 -4.30 9.22
C ILE A 100 -12.85 -3.28 8.55
N PHE A 101 -11.64 -3.72 8.17
CA PHE A 101 -10.68 -2.99 7.36
C PHE A 101 -9.93 -3.95 6.41
N ASN A 102 -9.33 -3.41 5.36
CA ASN A 102 -8.42 -4.09 4.43
C ASN A 102 -7.10 -3.32 4.40
N LEU A 103 -5.97 -4.01 4.52
CA LEU A 103 -4.61 -3.47 4.50
C LEU A 103 -3.91 -3.90 3.20
N ASP A 104 -3.87 -3.01 2.21
CA ASP A 104 -3.10 -3.19 0.98
C ASP A 104 -1.64 -2.76 1.22
N SER A 105 -0.76 -3.73 1.47
CA SER A 105 0.67 -3.47 1.67
C SER A 105 1.39 -3.25 0.34
N GLY A 106 2.28 -2.27 0.29
CA GLY A 106 3.13 -2.03 -0.85
C GLY A 106 4.40 -1.27 -0.49
N TYR A 107 5.25 -1.03 -1.49
CA TYR A 107 6.42 -0.18 -1.32
C TYR A 107 6.62 0.81 -2.47
N ILE A 108 7.39 1.86 -2.19
CA ILE A 108 7.90 2.86 -3.11
C ILE A 108 9.40 2.69 -3.22
N SER A 109 9.89 2.58 -4.45
CA SER A 109 11.31 2.55 -4.81
C SER A 109 11.64 3.70 -5.75
N LYS A 110 12.90 3.80 -6.21
CA LYS A 110 13.33 4.84 -7.16
C LYS A 110 12.64 4.73 -8.51
N ASP A 111 12.30 3.51 -8.90
CA ASP A 111 11.91 3.10 -10.24
C ASP A 111 10.44 2.64 -10.32
N GLN A 112 9.82 2.29 -9.20
CA GLN A 112 8.49 1.69 -9.20
C GLN A 112 7.75 1.76 -7.86
N VAL A 113 6.44 1.52 -7.92
CA VAL A 113 5.60 1.19 -6.77
C VAL A 113 5.04 -0.21 -6.96
N LEU A 114 5.20 -1.07 -5.95
CA LEU A 114 4.71 -2.45 -5.95
C LEU A 114 3.63 -2.62 -4.87
N LEU A 115 2.58 -3.38 -5.18
CA LEU A 115 1.60 -3.87 -4.21
C LEU A 115 1.76 -5.37 -3.98
N ALA A 116 1.54 -5.81 -2.75
CA ALA A 116 1.45 -7.21 -2.38
C ALA A 116 0.00 -7.70 -2.41
N THR A 117 -0.22 -8.88 -2.98
CA THR A 117 -1.55 -9.47 -3.10
C THR A 117 -1.49 -10.99 -2.99
N GLY A 118 -2.53 -11.59 -2.40
CA GLY A 118 -2.70 -13.04 -2.37
C GLY A 118 -3.41 -13.62 -3.60
N LYS A 119 -3.80 -12.76 -4.56
CA LYS A 119 -4.60 -13.17 -5.73
C LYS A 119 -3.69 -13.29 -6.95
N PRO A 120 -3.47 -14.49 -7.52
CA PRO A 120 -2.71 -14.65 -8.76
C PRO A 120 -3.42 -13.95 -9.93
N TYR A 121 -2.65 -13.41 -10.87
CA TYR A 121 -3.13 -12.85 -12.13
C TYR A 121 -1.96 -12.78 -13.14
N SER A 122 -2.24 -12.57 -14.43
CA SER A 122 -1.25 -12.71 -15.51
C SER A 122 0.01 -11.85 -15.37
N HIS A 123 -0.08 -10.63 -14.85
CA HIS A 123 1.06 -9.72 -14.64
C HIS A 123 1.65 -9.79 -13.22
N ARG A 124 1.13 -10.65 -12.34
CA ARG A 124 1.54 -10.73 -10.94
C ARG A 124 2.61 -11.80 -10.77
N ILE A 125 3.73 -11.41 -10.17
CA ILE A 125 4.89 -12.28 -9.99
C ILE A 125 4.83 -12.90 -8.60
N TYR A 126 4.90 -14.22 -8.51
CA TYR A 126 4.99 -14.91 -7.23
C TYR A 126 6.26 -14.52 -6.49
N LEU A 127 6.13 -14.16 -5.22
CA LEU A 127 7.27 -13.82 -4.35
C LEU A 127 7.59 -15.00 -3.43
N ALA A 128 6.74 -15.25 -2.44
CA ALA A 128 6.83 -16.37 -1.50
C ALA A 128 5.53 -16.47 -0.68
N GLY A 129 5.26 -17.61 -0.06
CA GLY A 129 4.20 -17.74 0.96
C GLY A 129 2.77 -17.44 0.47
N GLY A 130 2.51 -17.57 -0.83
CA GLY A 130 1.22 -17.21 -1.44
C GLY A 130 1.07 -15.72 -1.76
N VAL A 131 2.12 -14.91 -1.51
CA VAL A 131 2.16 -13.49 -1.84
C VAL A 131 2.73 -13.28 -3.23
N TYR A 132 2.06 -12.44 -4.01
CA TYR A 132 2.47 -11.98 -5.31
C TYR A 132 2.75 -10.49 -5.28
N GLY A 133 3.71 -10.05 -6.08
CA GLY A 133 4.00 -8.65 -6.36
C GLY A 133 3.27 -8.18 -7.61
N GLU A 134 2.63 -7.03 -7.51
CA GLU A 134 1.98 -6.33 -8.61
C GLU A 134 2.62 -4.96 -8.85
N LEU A 135 3.20 -4.78 -10.03
CA LEU A 135 3.71 -3.48 -10.45
C LEU A 135 2.54 -2.50 -10.59
N THR A 136 2.45 -1.53 -9.68
CA THR A 136 1.35 -0.57 -9.62
C THR A 136 1.69 0.72 -10.36
N TYR A 137 2.93 1.20 -10.22
CA TYR A 137 3.45 2.31 -11.02
C TYR A 137 4.86 2.00 -11.49
N ARG A 138 5.21 2.54 -12.67
CA ARG A 138 6.62 2.69 -13.09
C ARG A 138 7.00 4.17 -13.03
N TYR A 139 8.24 4.48 -12.71
CA TYR A 139 8.74 5.85 -12.74
C TYR A 139 9.33 6.16 -14.11
N CYS A 140 8.71 7.07 -14.86
CA CYS A 140 9.12 7.48 -16.20
C CYS A 140 8.81 8.97 -16.39
N GLY A 141 9.63 9.69 -17.18
CA GLY A 141 9.35 11.09 -17.48
C GLY A 141 9.22 12.02 -16.25
N LYS A 142 9.98 11.74 -15.18
CA LYS A 142 9.95 12.44 -13.88
C LYS A 142 8.66 12.26 -13.06
N SER A 143 7.81 11.29 -13.39
CA SER A 143 6.63 10.95 -12.59
C SER A 143 6.44 9.44 -12.48
N PHE A 144 5.73 8.99 -11.44
CA PHE A 144 5.05 7.71 -11.49
C PHE A 144 3.94 7.75 -12.54
N GLU A 145 3.94 6.73 -13.40
CA GLU A 145 2.92 6.44 -14.40
C GLU A 145 2.17 5.18 -13.99
N LYS A 146 0.84 5.23 -14.08
CA LYS A 146 -0.01 4.05 -13.97
C LYS A 146 0.17 3.12 -15.18
N LEU A 147 -0.12 1.86 -14.96
CA LEU A 147 -0.16 0.79 -15.95
C LEU A 147 -1.62 0.40 -16.21
N ASP A 148 -1.85 -0.37 -17.25
CA ASP A 148 -3.21 -0.76 -17.68
C ASP A 148 -3.98 -1.53 -16.60
N TRP A 149 -3.26 -2.22 -15.71
CA TRP A 149 -3.82 -2.99 -14.61
C TRP A 149 -3.75 -2.29 -13.25
N THR A 150 -3.27 -1.05 -13.17
CA THR A 150 -3.24 -0.30 -11.90
C THR A 150 -4.66 -0.19 -11.35
N TYR A 151 -4.85 -0.61 -10.10
CA TYR A 151 -6.14 -0.50 -9.43
C TYR A 151 -6.73 0.92 -9.54
N PRO A 152 -8.03 1.07 -9.89
CA PRO A 152 -8.65 2.37 -10.04
C PRO A 152 -8.43 3.29 -8.84
N ASP A 153 -8.44 2.76 -7.62
CA ASP A 153 -8.22 3.51 -6.37
C ASP A 153 -6.86 4.22 -6.27
N TYR A 154 -5.89 3.82 -7.09
CA TYR A 154 -4.54 4.39 -7.16
C TYR A 154 -4.39 5.37 -8.35
N SER A 155 -5.44 5.58 -9.16
CA SER A 155 -5.31 6.30 -10.42
C SER A 155 -5.48 7.82 -10.33
N HIS A 156 -5.86 8.35 -9.16
CA HIS A 156 -6.11 9.78 -8.98
C HIS A 156 -4.79 10.60 -9.03
N PRO A 157 -4.76 11.76 -9.72
CA PRO A 157 -3.56 12.60 -9.81
C PRO A 157 -2.95 12.99 -8.46
N GLU A 158 -3.76 13.36 -7.47
CA GLU A 158 -3.27 13.74 -6.13
C GLU A 158 -2.64 12.56 -5.38
N ILE A 159 -3.16 11.34 -5.57
CA ILE A 159 -2.58 10.12 -4.99
C ILE A 159 -1.20 9.92 -5.62
N ILE A 160 -1.11 9.94 -6.95
CA ILE A 160 0.16 9.81 -7.69
C ILE A 160 1.15 10.91 -7.26
N GLN A 161 0.69 12.14 -7.07
CA GLN A 161 1.54 13.25 -6.59
C GLN A 161 2.10 12.97 -5.20
N LYS A 162 1.33 12.37 -4.28
CA LYS A 162 1.84 11.97 -2.97
C LYS A 162 2.94 10.92 -3.06
N PHE A 163 2.77 9.92 -3.93
CA PHE A 163 3.81 8.92 -4.20
C PHE A 163 5.07 9.56 -4.78
N ASN A 164 4.94 10.47 -5.75
CA ASN A 164 6.06 11.22 -6.32
C ASN A 164 6.80 12.05 -5.25
N TRP A 165 6.06 12.76 -4.39
CA TRP A 165 6.64 13.57 -3.32
C TRP A 165 7.46 12.72 -2.34
N LEU A 166 6.93 11.57 -1.89
CA LEU A 166 7.69 10.64 -1.04
C LEU A 166 8.96 10.14 -1.73
N ARG A 167 8.86 9.78 -3.00
CA ARG A 167 10.02 9.34 -3.77
C ARG A 167 11.09 10.43 -3.84
N GLU A 168 10.70 11.66 -4.16
CA GLU A 168 11.62 12.80 -4.27
C GLU A 168 12.33 13.09 -2.95
N VAL A 169 11.57 13.21 -1.85
CA VAL A 169 12.10 13.55 -0.53
C VAL A 169 13.08 12.51 -0.02
N HIS A 170 12.86 11.22 -0.29
CA HIS A 170 13.66 10.15 0.29
C HIS A 170 14.72 9.54 -0.62
N PHE A 171 14.59 9.66 -1.95
CA PHE A 171 15.54 9.06 -2.88
C PHE A 171 16.35 10.05 -3.72
N THR A 172 15.92 11.31 -3.82
CA THR A 172 16.62 12.32 -4.63
C THR A 172 17.41 13.32 -3.78
N ARG A 173 16.93 13.66 -2.58
CA ARG A 173 17.50 14.76 -1.76
C ARG A 173 18.87 14.50 -1.12
N ASN A 174 19.55 13.39 -1.42
CA ASN A 174 20.94 13.12 -0.97
C ASN A 174 22.01 13.53 -2.02
N LEU A 175 21.81 14.64 -2.72
CA LEU A 175 22.81 15.20 -3.65
C LEU A 175 23.41 16.54 -3.18
N LEU A 176 23.13 16.95 -1.94
CA LEU A 176 23.70 18.15 -1.32
C LEU A 176 24.03 17.85 0.16
N ASP A 177 25.04 17.01 0.36
CA ASP A 177 25.95 17.03 1.51
C ASP A 177 27.34 16.62 0.99
#